data_AF-A0A346Y1P7-F1
#
_entry.id   AF-A0A346Y1P7-F1
#
_cell.length_a   1.000
_cell.length_b   1.000
_cell.length_c   1.000
_cell.angle_alpha   90.00
_cell.angle_beta   90.00
_cell.angle_gamma   90.00
#
_symmetry.space_group_name_H-M   'P 1'
#
loop_
_entity.id
_entity.type
_entity.pdbx_description
1 polymer ?
#
loop_
_entity_poly.entity_id
_entity_poly.type
_entity_poly.pdbx_seq_one_letter_code
_entity_poly.pdbx_strand_id
1 'polypeptide(L)'
;MVRGFPFFSARAAAALSLLGLLVAALVVPAFASEWAVVGGGPADPAAWPSTVALIRADATDDVAGQFCTGTAVAEDLVLTAAHCFSSITGEQSRTAADVRVVAGRADLTDRSVGTDRLGVDLYVHPDFMAASHRNDVALLRVDAPLEVPIQRLAEAGRATPDPDTVGVILGWGRTGPGPEASSSSTAVLHEAHVPIVAADACADAFDPSPDPSLHICAGGGGTEDAPEPDACRGDSGGPLLFPVVDEPAEQFGITAFGSTECGVGQPGVYASVSAARPFIDDVIAGLVGPTVPEDDPSLVDRVVRVAGDPDTTSPIEQAVASSRAVFAEASSDVAVITRDDAFPDGLAGSALLYGRGPLLFTSAQGPLAEATREELRRALRPGATVYVLGGRMAVPEDAVEAVRAEGFVPIRLAGDSRETTAVAIAEEVVERYGKDGRPPFGTVVLATSGAWPDAVLAGQLSVWWGYPILLVPADRMPEEVEAALQAMSVDRLLVVGGPSAVSDTVVDAAARASGADDVQRLAGASRAETGSQIAAFHRQELAARGQAPPDTAVAVNVRRDDGFAHILSAVPIVGATAGVFVPVEGEHGDVLPGLVELRICGLGAQPLAVGGHDLVTDDVMTRIARTLGQAAC
;
A
#
# COMPACT_ATOMS: atom_id res chain seq x y z
N MET A 1 79.15 -67.66 66.22
CA MET A 1 77.70 -67.93 66.31
C MET A 1 77.08 -67.38 65.03
N VAL A 2 77.22 -68.02 63.86
CA VAL A 2 76.66 -69.31 63.39
C VAL A 2 75.14 -69.23 63.36
N ARG A 3 74.58 -68.69 62.27
CA ARG A 3 74.13 -69.35 61.01
C ARG A 3 72.66 -69.76 61.09
N GLY A 4 71.88 -69.24 60.13
CA GLY A 4 70.94 -70.03 59.31
C GLY A 4 69.45 -69.99 59.70
N PHE A 5 68.66 -69.29 58.85
CA PHE A 5 67.37 -69.64 58.19
C PHE A 5 66.32 -70.54 58.92
N PRO A 6 64.98 -70.44 58.66
CA PRO A 6 64.31 -69.89 57.44
C PRO A 6 62.92 -69.16 57.57
N PHE A 7 62.38 -68.77 56.39
CA PHE A 7 60.99 -68.47 55.95
C PHE A 7 60.21 -67.22 56.46
N PHE A 8 59.79 -66.31 55.56
CA PHE A 8 58.47 -66.25 54.86
C PHE A 8 58.38 -65.00 53.95
N SER A 9 57.32 -64.95 53.13
CA SER A 9 57.12 -64.22 51.86
C SER A 9 56.76 -62.72 51.89
N ALA A 10 57.17 -62.04 50.81
CA ALA A 10 56.48 -61.02 49.97
C ALA A 10 56.10 -59.63 50.51
N ARG A 11 56.69 -58.56 49.93
CA ARG A 11 56.09 -57.61 48.94
C ARG A 11 56.93 -56.33 48.76
N ALA A 12 56.90 -55.82 47.52
CA ALA A 12 57.00 -54.42 47.06
C ALA A 12 58.28 -53.59 47.35
N ALA A 13 58.89 -53.04 46.29
CA ALA A 13 58.76 -51.64 45.85
C ALA A 13 59.90 -51.25 44.89
N ALA A 14 59.57 -50.35 43.97
CA ALA A 14 60.32 -49.99 42.78
C ALA A 14 61.52 -49.06 43.03
N ALA A 15 62.53 -49.17 42.17
CA ALA A 15 63.49 -48.10 41.88
C ALA A 15 64.07 -48.33 40.47
N LEU A 16 64.02 -47.31 39.61
CA LEU A 16 64.92 -46.98 38.50
C LEU A 16 64.23 -45.83 37.73
N SER A 17 64.85 -44.77 37.21
CA SER A 17 66.13 -44.09 37.37
C SER A 17 65.98 -42.81 36.53
N LEU A 18 66.36 -41.65 37.07
CA LEU A 18 66.27 -40.35 36.39
C LEU A 18 67.21 -40.24 35.17
N LEU A 19 66.72 -39.66 34.08
CA LEU A 19 67.34 -38.50 33.39
C LEU A 19 66.43 -38.00 32.25
N GLY A 20 66.14 -36.69 32.18
CA GLY A 20 65.65 -36.07 30.94
C GLY A 20 64.80 -34.80 31.06
N LEU A 21 65.48 -33.65 31.06
CA LEU A 21 65.04 -32.29 30.71
C LEU A 21 63.98 -31.55 31.55
N LEU A 22 64.45 -30.53 32.28
CA LEU A 22 63.71 -29.32 32.62
C LEU A 22 63.47 -28.47 31.36
N VAL A 23 62.20 -28.21 31.03
CA VAL A 23 61.79 -26.99 30.33
C VAL A 23 60.91 -26.22 31.31
N ALA A 24 61.40 -25.07 31.76
CA ALA A 24 60.60 -24.13 32.52
C ALA A 24 59.53 -23.55 31.58
N ALA A 25 58.29 -24.01 31.72
CA ALA A 25 57.14 -23.33 31.14
C ALA A 25 56.96 -22.01 31.89
N LEU A 26 57.19 -20.88 31.21
CA LEU A 26 56.53 -19.65 31.58
C LEU A 26 55.02 -19.90 31.46
N VAL A 27 54.33 -19.92 32.59
CA VAL A 27 52.88 -19.76 32.62
C VAL A 27 52.61 -18.32 32.18
N VAL A 28 52.34 -18.13 30.90
CA VAL A 28 51.53 -17.00 30.45
C VAL A 28 50.10 -17.36 30.86
N PRO A 29 49.38 -16.56 31.66
CA PRO A 29 47.97 -16.80 31.87
C PRO A 29 47.29 -16.67 30.51
N ALA A 30 46.67 -17.75 30.05
CA ALA A 30 45.70 -17.68 28.98
C ALA A 30 44.53 -16.84 29.50
N PHE A 31 44.48 -15.57 29.07
CA PHE A 31 43.22 -14.84 29.06
C PHE A 31 42.39 -15.49 27.95
N ALA A 32 41.62 -16.50 28.30
CA ALA A 32 40.48 -16.89 27.50
C ALA A 32 39.44 -15.77 27.66
N SER A 33 39.30 -14.93 26.64
CA SER A 33 38.22 -13.96 26.56
C SER A 33 37.03 -14.62 25.88
N GLU A 34 35.91 -14.68 26.60
CA GLU A 34 34.60 -15.08 26.10
C GLU A 34 34.00 -13.90 25.29
N TRP A 35 33.49 -14.14 24.07
CA TRP A 35 33.22 -13.11 23.04
C TRP A 35 31.75 -13.10 22.57
N ALA A 36 31.05 -11.93 22.58
CA ALA A 36 29.76 -11.67 21.90
C ALA A 36 29.93 -10.89 20.58
N VAL A 37 28.90 -10.96 19.72
CA VAL A 37 29.10 -11.12 18.28
C VAL A 37 30.08 -12.29 18.08
N VAL A 38 29.78 -13.25 17.20
CA VAL A 38 30.73 -14.38 17.08
C VAL A 38 32.10 -13.78 16.72
N GLY A 39 33.18 -14.20 17.39
CA GLY A 39 34.52 -13.62 17.22
C GLY A 39 34.73 -12.13 17.61
N GLY A 40 33.76 -11.47 18.26
CA GLY A 40 33.78 -10.03 18.61
C GLY A 40 34.18 -9.69 20.05
N GLY A 41 34.11 -8.41 20.43
CA GLY A 41 34.44 -7.94 21.77
C GLY A 41 33.48 -6.84 22.26
N PRO A 42 33.48 -6.51 23.57
CA PRO A 42 32.66 -5.42 24.09
C PRO A 42 32.96 -4.12 23.34
N ALA A 43 31.92 -3.46 22.84
CA ALA A 43 32.03 -2.21 22.11
C ALA A 43 32.24 -1.04 23.07
N ASP A 44 32.95 0.00 22.62
CA ASP A 44 33.00 1.28 23.35
C ASP A 44 31.67 2.03 23.15
N PRO A 45 30.88 2.28 24.22
CA PRO A 45 29.63 3.03 24.12
C PRO A 45 29.80 4.41 23.46
N ALA A 46 30.98 5.03 23.62
CA ALA A 46 31.26 6.35 23.05
C ALA A 46 31.58 6.30 21.54
N ALA A 47 32.00 5.15 21.02
CA ALA A 47 32.32 4.98 19.61
C ALA A 47 31.06 4.80 18.75
N TRP A 48 30.01 4.17 19.32
CA TRP A 48 28.80 3.79 18.58
C TRP A 48 27.50 4.28 19.25
N PRO A 49 27.37 5.60 19.50
CA PRO A 49 26.30 6.12 20.33
C PRO A 49 24.92 6.07 19.64
N SER A 50 24.88 5.91 18.32
CA SER A 50 23.66 5.81 17.50
C SER A 50 22.99 4.42 17.55
N THR A 51 23.69 3.40 18.04
CA THR A 51 23.17 2.03 18.11
C THR A 51 22.16 1.89 19.25
N VAL A 52 21.01 1.28 18.96
CA VAL A 52 19.90 1.13 19.92
C VAL A 52 19.45 -0.33 20.02
N ALA A 53 18.96 -0.72 21.19
CA ALA A 53 18.36 -2.02 21.42
C ALA A 53 16.83 -1.95 21.28
N LEU A 54 16.25 -2.91 20.57
CA LEU A 54 14.80 -3.11 20.52
C LEU A 54 14.41 -4.19 21.53
N ILE A 55 13.62 -3.78 22.51
CA ILE A 55 13.19 -4.60 23.64
C ILE A 55 11.67 -4.75 23.59
N ARG A 56 11.15 -5.94 23.90
CA ARG A 56 9.71 -6.12 24.06
C ARG A 56 9.19 -5.19 25.17
N ALA A 57 8.15 -4.42 24.88
CA ALA A 57 7.63 -3.41 25.81
C ALA A 57 7.14 -4.02 27.14
N ASP A 58 6.66 -5.27 27.11
CA ASP A 58 6.18 -6.03 28.27
C ASP A 58 7.32 -6.67 29.11
N ALA A 59 8.57 -6.60 28.65
CA ALA A 59 9.69 -7.25 29.31
C ALA A 59 10.09 -6.51 30.59
N THR A 60 10.16 -7.26 31.69
CA THR A 60 10.65 -6.78 32.99
C THR A 60 12.18 -6.83 33.12
N ASP A 61 12.82 -7.62 32.25
CA ASP A 61 14.27 -7.76 32.12
C ASP A 61 14.67 -7.32 30.71
N ASP A 62 15.52 -6.29 30.61
CA ASP A 62 15.95 -5.71 29.34
C ASP A 62 16.77 -6.69 28.51
N VAL A 63 17.61 -7.50 29.17
CA VAL A 63 18.46 -8.48 28.49
C VAL A 63 17.56 -9.53 27.86
N ALA A 64 16.71 -10.18 28.65
CA ALA A 64 15.80 -11.21 28.14
C ALA A 64 14.72 -10.68 27.19
N GLY A 65 14.40 -9.38 27.27
CA GLY A 65 13.45 -8.70 26.40
C GLY A 65 14.03 -8.25 25.06
N GLN A 66 15.36 -8.14 24.96
CA GLN A 66 16.05 -7.74 23.73
C GLN A 66 15.81 -8.78 22.64
N PHE A 67 15.34 -8.32 21.48
CA PHE A 67 15.03 -9.23 20.36
C PHE A 67 15.63 -8.78 19.02
N CYS A 68 15.85 -7.47 18.85
CA CYS A 68 16.52 -6.91 17.68
C CYS A 68 17.40 -5.72 18.08
N THR A 69 18.24 -5.29 17.15
CA THR A 69 19.07 -4.11 17.21
C THR A 69 18.58 -3.09 16.17
N GLY A 70 18.92 -1.83 16.33
CA GLY A 70 18.60 -0.78 15.38
C GLY A 70 19.59 0.38 15.46
N THR A 71 19.33 1.41 14.66
CA THR A 71 20.19 2.59 14.62
C THR A 71 19.36 3.87 14.55
N ALA A 72 19.71 4.89 15.35
CA ALA A 72 19.08 6.20 15.31
C ALA A 72 19.43 6.94 14.00
N VAL A 73 18.42 7.22 13.18
CA VAL A 73 18.56 7.87 11.86
C VAL A 73 17.85 9.23 11.77
N ALA A 74 17.05 9.56 12.78
CA ALA A 74 16.59 10.91 13.10
C ALA A 74 16.38 11.04 14.62
N GLU A 75 16.04 12.23 15.12
CA GLU A 75 15.91 12.49 16.55
C GLU A 75 14.96 11.51 17.25
N ASP A 76 13.90 11.06 16.57
CA ASP A 76 12.84 10.17 17.06
C ASP A 76 12.63 8.93 16.16
N LEU A 77 13.61 8.58 15.32
CA LEU A 77 13.43 7.54 14.29
C LEU A 77 14.58 6.54 14.29
N VAL A 78 14.23 5.26 14.33
CA VAL A 78 15.15 4.12 14.35
C VAL A 78 15.03 3.31 13.06
N LEU A 79 16.16 3.05 12.39
CA LEU A 79 16.28 2.11 11.28
C LEU A 79 16.56 0.70 11.83
N THR A 80 15.85 -0.31 11.32
CA THR A 80 15.98 -1.71 11.73
C THR A 80 15.46 -2.64 10.61
N ALA A 81 15.38 -3.95 10.87
CA ALA A 81 14.91 -4.94 9.90
C ALA A 81 13.38 -5.11 9.97
N ALA A 82 12.74 -5.35 8.82
CA ALA A 82 11.30 -5.60 8.74
C ALA A 82 10.89 -6.91 9.40
N HIS A 83 11.72 -7.96 9.27
CA HIS A 83 11.42 -9.28 9.84
C HIS A 83 11.33 -9.28 11.37
N CYS A 84 11.85 -8.24 12.04
CA CYS A 84 11.68 -8.05 13.48
C CYS A 84 10.20 -7.85 13.88
N PHE A 85 9.36 -7.44 12.93
CA PHE A 85 7.94 -7.13 13.11
C PHE A 85 7.00 -8.06 12.34
N SER A 86 7.52 -9.05 11.62
CA SER A 86 6.72 -10.01 10.85
C SER A 86 6.89 -11.45 11.34
N SER A 87 5.98 -12.33 10.94
CA SER A 87 6.12 -13.78 11.04
C SER A 87 6.89 -14.30 9.81
N ILE A 88 7.23 -15.60 9.82
CA ILE A 88 7.81 -16.28 8.66
C ILE A 88 6.86 -16.34 7.45
N THR A 89 5.56 -16.15 7.66
CA THR A 89 4.53 -16.10 6.61
C THR A 89 4.32 -14.67 6.08
N GLY A 90 4.97 -13.67 6.67
CA GLY A 90 4.84 -12.26 6.28
C GLY A 90 3.75 -11.49 7.02
N GLU A 91 2.97 -12.16 7.89
CA GLU A 91 1.97 -11.51 8.74
C GLU A 91 2.64 -10.65 9.80
N GLN A 92 2.08 -9.49 10.14
CA GLN A 92 2.65 -8.64 11.18
C GLN A 92 2.59 -9.36 12.54
N SER A 93 3.75 -9.61 13.15
CA SER A 93 3.88 -10.30 14.43
C SER A 93 3.99 -9.33 15.62
N ARG A 94 4.35 -8.06 15.36
CA ARG A 94 4.48 -6.99 16.38
C ARG A 94 4.08 -5.64 15.82
N THR A 95 3.47 -4.83 16.67
CA THR A 95 3.16 -3.42 16.40
C THR A 95 4.24 -2.51 16.99
N ALA A 96 4.18 -1.20 16.68
CA ALA A 96 5.09 -0.22 17.26
C ALA A 96 5.02 -0.20 18.80
N ALA A 97 3.81 -0.30 19.36
CA ALA A 97 3.56 -0.24 20.80
C ALA A 97 4.10 -1.46 21.56
N ASP A 98 4.40 -2.56 20.88
CA ASP A 98 5.01 -3.75 21.47
C ASP A 98 6.52 -3.60 21.69
N VAL A 99 7.10 -2.47 21.28
CA VAL A 99 8.56 -2.24 21.29
C VAL A 99 8.94 -1.01 22.11
N ARG A 100 9.88 -1.22 23.01
CA ARG A 100 10.63 -0.17 23.70
C ARG A 100 12.04 -0.10 23.10
N VAL A 101 12.44 1.10 22.69
CA VAL A 101 13.77 1.41 22.20
C VAL A 101 14.63 1.90 23.37
N VAL A 102 15.78 1.27 23.55
CA VAL A 102 16.80 1.71 24.51
C VAL A 102 17.99 2.28 23.76
N ALA A 103 18.29 3.55 23.98
CA ALA A 103 19.38 4.28 23.34
C ALA A 103 20.41 4.76 24.38
N GLY A 104 21.67 4.92 23.97
CA GLY A 104 22.73 5.49 24.80
C GLY A 104 23.18 4.61 25.98
N ARG A 105 22.97 3.30 25.91
CA ARG A 105 23.31 2.33 26.95
C ARG A 105 24.03 1.13 26.35
N ALA A 106 25.29 0.90 26.72
CA ALA A 106 26.01 -0.30 26.28
C ALA A 106 25.66 -1.53 27.13
N ASP A 107 25.57 -1.39 28.45
CA ASP A 107 25.11 -2.47 29.34
C ASP A 107 23.62 -2.29 29.63
N LEU A 108 22.76 -3.14 29.05
CA LEU A 108 21.30 -3.11 29.19
C LEU A 108 20.84 -3.21 30.66
N THR A 109 21.68 -3.72 31.57
CA THR A 109 21.37 -3.77 33.00
C THR A 109 21.59 -2.44 33.72
N ASP A 110 22.38 -1.53 33.15
CA ASP A 110 22.63 -0.19 33.70
C ASP A 110 21.55 0.82 33.27
N ARG A 111 20.42 0.78 33.97
CA ARG A 111 19.32 1.73 33.77
C ARG A 111 19.60 3.16 34.26
N SER A 112 20.79 3.44 34.79
CA SER A 112 21.15 4.81 35.21
C SER A 112 21.60 5.71 34.06
N VAL A 113 21.84 5.12 32.88
CA VAL A 113 22.27 5.81 31.66
C VAL A 113 21.33 5.52 30.48
N GLY A 114 21.42 6.40 29.48
CA GLY A 114 20.64 6.30 28.25
C GLY A 114 19.17 6.69 28.42
N THR A 115 18.38 6.39 27.40
CA THR A 115 16.95 6.69 27.35
C THR A 115 16.15 5.48 26.92
N ASP A 116 14.96 5.37 27.48
CA ASP A 116 13.93 4.42 27.08
C ASP A 116 12.81 5.18 26.37
N ARG A 117 12.38 4.70 25.21
CA ARG A 117 11.30 5.29 24.41
C ARG A 117 10.34 4.22 23.90
N LEU A 118 9.05 4.53 23.85
CA LEU A 118 8.05 3.61 23.31
C LEU A 118 7.87 3.85 21.81
N GLY A 119 7.75 2.78 21.04
CA GLY A 119 7.38 2.87 19.63
C GLY A 119 5.94 3.39 19.48
N VAL A 120 5.75 4.36 18.58
CA VAL A 120 4.45 4.97 18.29
C VAL A 120 3.99 4.71 16.86
N ASP A 121 4.92 4.71 15.90
CA ASP A 121 4.64 4.39 14.50
C ASP A 121 5.66 3.38 13.97
N LEU A 122 5.19 2.41 13.20
CA LEU A 122 6.02 1.45 12.48
C LEU A 122 5.87 1.67 10.98
N TYR A 123 6.98 1.67 10.24
CA TYR A 123 7.02 1.80 8.80
C TYR A 123 7.77 0.59 8.24
N VAL A 124 7.07 -0.39 7.70
CA VAL A 124 7.68 -1.53 7.01
C VAL A 124 7.77 -1.23 5.52
N HIS A 125 8.90 -1.57 4.88
CA HIS A 125 9.05 -1.39 3.44
C HIS A 125 7.92 -2.13 2.68
N PRO A 126 7.19 -1.47 1.76
CA PRO A 126 5.98 -2.03 1.14
C PRO A 126 6.25 -3.32 0.35
N ASP A 127 7.38 -3.39 -0.35
CA ASP A 127 7.81 -4.59 -1.08
C ASP A 127 8.59 -5.61 -0.22
N PHE A 128 8.46 -5.59 1.10
CA PHE A 128 9.11 -6.57 1.97
C PHE A 128 8.56 -7.97 1.72
N MET A 129 9.45 -8.95 1.54
CA MET A 129 9.09 -10.36 1.37
C MET A 129 9.79 -11.24 2.40
N ALA A 130 9.05 -11.69 3.42
CA ALA A 130 9.60 -12.47 4.53
C ALA A 130 10.34 -13.74 4.10
N ALA A 131 9.86 -14.45 3.07
CA ALA A 131 10.47 -15.70 2.62
C ALA A 131 11.84 -15.53 1.96
N SER A 132 12.10 -14.38 1.34
CA SER A 132 13.34 -14.09 0.60
C SER A 132 14.18 -12.98 1.22
N HIS A 133 13.69 -12.37 2.31
CA HIS A 133 14.27 -11.18 2.93
C HIS A 133 14.49 -10.00 1.97
N ARG A 134 13.80 -9.98 0.82
CA ARG A 134 13.84 -8.81 -0.08
C ARG A 134 13.26 -7.60 0.64
N ASN A 135 13.94 -6.47 0.52
CA ASN A 135 13.57 -5.20 1.16
C ASN A 135 13.33 -5.32 2.67
N ASP A 136 14.17 -6.09 3.36
CA ASP A 136 14.09 -6.31 4.81
C ASP A 136 14.50 -5.06 5.63
N VAL A 137 13.67 -4.02 5.53
CA VAL A 137 13.91 -2.70 6.10
C VAL A 137 12.63 -2.19 6.76
N ALA A 138 12.76 -1.71 7.99
CA ALA A 138 11.71 -0.99 8.69
C ALA A 138 12.25 0.22 9.44
N LEU A 139 11.39 1.20 9.67
CA LEU A 139 11.64 2.31 10.56
C LEU A 139 10.63 2.31 11.70
N LEU A 140 11.09 2.60 12.91
CA LEU A 140 10.26 2.73 14.10
C LEU A 140 10.40 4.15 14.64
N ARG A 141 9.29 4.90 14.65
CA ARG A 141 9.22 6.21 15.31
C ARG A 141 8.90 6.01 16.77
N VAL A 142 9.51 6.81 17.63
CA VAL A 142 9.34 6.75 19.08
C VAL A 142 8.65 7.98 19.66
N ASP A 143 8.16 7.87 20.89
CA ASP A 143 7.34 8.87 21.58
C ASP A 143 8.06 10.17 21.98
N ALA A 144 9.39 10.19 22.00
CA ALA A 144 10.22 11.37 22.27
C ALA A 144 11.65 11.19 21.73
N PRO A 145 12.44 12.28 21.57
CA PRO A 145 13.80 12.19 21.05
C PRO A 145 14.69 11.20 21.82
N LEU A 146 15.54 10.47 21.10
CA LEU A 146 16.44 9.41 21.59
C LEU A 146 17.69 9.95 22.31
N GLU A 147 17.96 11.26 22.23
CA GLU A 147 19.09 11.92 22.91
C GLU A 147 20.48 11.32 22.58
N VAL A 148 20.64 10.73 21.39
CA VAL A 148 21.90 10.20 20.87
C VAL A 148 22.25 10.81 19.50
N PRO A 149 23.52 10.80 19.08
CA PRO A 149 23.91 11.22 17.73
C PRO A 149 23.23 10.38 16.65
N ILE A 150 22.96 11.02 15.52
CA ILE A 150 22.31 10.39 14.36
C ILE A 150 23.37 9.72 13.48
N GLN A 151 23.09 8.48 13.09
CA GLN A 151 23.96 7.70 12.21
C GLN A 151 23.92 8.25 10.78
N ARG A 152 25.11 8.38 10.17
CA ARG A 152 25.20 8.63 8.73
C ARG A 152 24.89 7.35 7.95
N LEU A 153 23.99 7.48 6.97
CA LEU A 153 23.60 6.41 6.07
C LEU A 153 24.27 6.56 4.70
N ALA A 154 24.54 5.44 4.04
CA ALA A 154 24.97 5.44 2.65
C ALA A 154 23.89 6.05 1.73
N GLU A 155 24.30 6.96 0.85
CA GLU A 155 23.42 7.63 -0.10
C GLU A 155 22.83 6.68 -1.16
N ALA A 156 21.76 7.11 -1.83
CA ALA A 156 21.10 6.32 -2.87
C ALA A 156 22.08 5.99 -4.01
N GLY A 157 22.15 4.71 -4.39
CA GLY A 157 23.06 4.24 -5.44
C GLY A 157 24.55 4.24 -5.06
N ARG A 158 24.89 4.50 -3.79
CA ARG A 158 26.26 4.28 -3.28
C ARG A 158 26.64 2.81 -3.45
N ALA A 159 27.75 2.56 -4.15
CA ALA A 159 28.26 1.22 -4.38
C ALA A 159 28.74 0.58 -3.06
N THR A 160 28.47 -0.72 -2.90
CA THR A 160 29.01 -1.56 -1.82
C THR A 160 30.54 -1.49 -1.83
N PRO A 161 31.22 -1.46 -0.67
CA PRO A 161 32.67 -1.53 -0.61
C PRO A 161 33.22 -2.79 -1.29
N ASP A 162 34.45 -2.70 -1.79
CA ASP A 162 35.09 -3.81 -2.50
C ASP A 162 35.24 -5.04 -1.59
N PRO A 163 35.25 -6.27 -2.14
CA PRO A 163 35.53 -7.49 -1.38
C PRO A 163 36.80 -7.36 -0.52
N ASP A 164 36.80 -8.06 0.61
CA ASP A 164 37.83 -8.00 1.67
C ASP A 164 37.93 -6.67 2.42
N THR A 165 37.17 -5.62 2.04
CA THR A 165 37.04 -4.41 2.86
C THR A 165 36.38 -4.77 4.18
N VAL A 166 37.04 -4.44 5.29
CA VAL A 166 36.57 -4.79 6.64
C VAL A 166 35.59 -3.74 7.15
N GLY A 167 34.36 -4.17 7.43
CA GLY A 167 33.33 -3.39 8.13
C GLY A 167 33.21 -3.78 9.59
N VAL A 168 32.42 -3.02 10.33
CA VAL A 168 32.10 -3.24 11.75
C VAL A 168 30.61 -3.52 11.89
N ILE A 169 30.27 -4.57 12.63
CA ILE A 169 28.89 -4.93 13.00
C ILE A 169 28.69 -4.78 14.50
N LEU A 170 27.47 -4.42 14.91
CA LEU A 170 27.14 -4.07 16.30
C LEU A 170 25.83 -4.71 16.74
N GLY A 171 25.78 -5.18 18.00
CA GLY A 171 24.52 -5.64 18.61
C GLY A 171 24.66 -6.30 19.99
N TRP A 172 23.52 -6.70 20.55
CA TRP A 172 23.37 -7.37 21.86
C TRP A 172 23.01 -8.86 21.74
N GLY A 173 23.17 -9.44 20.55
CA GLY A 173 22.86 -10.82 20.25
C GLY A 173 23.71 -11.83 21.04
N ARG A 174 23.42 -13.11 20.79
CA ARG A 174 24.02 -14.25 21.50
C ARG A 174 25.53 -14.39 21.25
N THR A 175 26.20 -15.09 22.19
CA THR A 175 27.67 -15.29 22.21
C THR A 175 28.03 -16.76 22.06
N GLY A 176 28.75 -17.09 20.99
CA GLY A 176 29.35 -18.41 20.81
C GLY A 176 28.62 -19.34 19.83
N PRO A 177 29.33 -20.39 19.36
CA PRO A 177 28.79 -21.36 18.42
C PRO A 177 27.85 -22.37 19.10
N GLY A 178 26.83 -22.81 18.37
CA GLY A 178 26.00 -23.96 18.73
C GLY A 178 24.87 -23.71 19.75
N PRO A 179 24.03 -24.73 20.02
CA PRO A 179 22.83 -24.63 20.84
C PRO A 179 23.07 -24.43 22.35
N GLU A 180 24.33 -24.52 22.81
CA GLU A 180 24.73 -24.31 24.22
C GLU A 180 25.38 -22.92 24.48
N ALA A 181 25.60 -22.11 23.44
CA ALA A 181 25.84 -20.67 23.57
C ALA A 181 24.75 -20.04 24.45
N SER A 182 25.12 -19.12 25.36
CA SER A 182 24.19 -18.64 26.41
C SER A 182 22.83 -18.33 25.80
N SER A 183 21.79 -19.01 26.28
CA SER A 183 20.43 -18.89 25.72
C SER A 183 19.86 -17.48 25.83
N SER A 184 20.52 -16.59 26.58
CA SER A 184 20.30 -15.16 26.67
C SER A 184 21.23 -14.36 25.74
N SER A 185 20.66 -13.37 25.07
CA SER A 185 21.31 -12.13 24.65
C SER A 185 22.31 -11.62 25.69
N THR A 186 23.29 -10.84 25.24
CA THR A 186 24.26 -10.24 26.15
C THR A 186 23.69 -8.99 26.80
N ALA A 187 24.11 -8.75 28.04
CA ALA A 187 23.86 -7.48 28.69
C ALA A 187 24.61 -6.34 27.98
N VAL A 188 25.80 -6.61 27.43
CA VAL A 188 26.72 -5.58 26.92
C VAL A 188 26.72 -5.54 25.40
N LEU A 189 26.76 -4.34 24.81
CA LEU A 189 26.92 -4.12 23.36
C LEU A 189 28.26 -4.67 22.91
N HIS A 190 28.28 -5.37 21.78
CA HIS A 190 29.51 -5.87 21.19
C HIS A 190 29.69 -5.42 19.75
N GLU A 191 30.96 -5.41 19.33
CA GLU A 191 31.39 -5.14 17.98
C GLU A 191 32.19 -6.33 17.43
N ALA A 192 32.09 -6.57 16.13
CA ALA A 192 33.03 -7.44 15.42
C ALA A 192 33.35 -6.93 14.03
N HIS A 193 34.46 -7.41 13.49
CA HIS A 193 35.00 -6.97 12.21
C HIS A 193 34.79 -8.05 11.15
N VAL A 194 34.10 -7.70 10.08
CA VAL A 194 33.71 -8.64 9.02
C VAL A 194 34.15 -8.13 7.65
N PRO A 195 34.89 -8.92 6.85
CA PRO A 195 35.24 -8.54 5.49
C PRO A 195 34.03 -8.68 4.55
N ILE A 196 33.88 -7.79 3.57
CA ILE A 196 32.89 -7.94 2.49
C ILE A 196 33.19 -9.18 1.66
N VAL A 197 32.14 -9.96 1.38
CA VAL A 197 32.17 -11.11 0.48
C VAL A 197 31.72 -10.67 -0.92
N ALA A 198 32.41 -11.18 -1.94
CA ALA A 198 32.04 -10.92 -3.33
C ALA A 198 30.62 -11.40 -3.66
N ALA A 199 29.91 -10.63 -4.49
CA ALA A 199 28.49 -10.84 -4.80
C ALA A 199 28.18 -12.23 -5.40
N ASP A 200 29.08 -12.78 -6.21
CA ASP A 200 28.97 -14.11 -6.79
C ASP A 200 29.12 -15.21 -5.72
N ALA A 201 30.15 -15.10 -4.87
CA ALA A 201 30.34 -16.00 -3.74
C ALA A 201 29.17 -15.94 -2.73
N CYS A 202 28.62 -14.74 -2.51
CA CYS A 202 27.41 -14.51 -1.72
C CYS A 202 26.19 -15.22 -2.34
N ALA A 203 25.96 -15.05 -3.64
CA ALA A 203 24.84 -15.69 -4.33
C ALA A 203 24.93 -17.22 -4.32
N ASP A 204 26.14 -17.77 -4.51
CA ASP A 204 26.41 -19.21 -4.53
C ASP A 204 26.28 -19.86 -3.15
N ALA A 205 26.40 -19.08 -2.07
CA ALA A 205 26.33 -19.60 -0.71
C ALA A 205 24.91 -19.99 -0.27
N PHE A 206 23.85 -19.53 -0.95
CA PHE A 206 22.46 -19.67 -0.49
C PHE A 206 21.51 -20.14 -1.60
N ASP A 207 20.41 -20.80 -1.18
CA ASP A 207 19.26 -21.13 -2.03
C ASP A 207 17.96 -20.79 -1.26
N PRO A 208 17.17 -19.78 -1.68
CA PRO A 208 17.38 -18.93 -2.85
C PRO A 208 18.57 -17.96 -2.68
N SER A 209 19.21 -17.59 -3.79
CA SER A 209 20.38 -16.70 -3.80
C SER A 209 20.01 -15.25 -3.42
N PRO A 210 20.81 -14.57 -2.58
CA PRO A 210 20.71 -13.14 -2.32
C PRO A 210 20.81 -12.31 -3.60
N ASP A 211 19.87 -11.38 -3.79
CA ASP A 211 19.93 -10.37 -4.85
C ASP A 211 21.05 -9.34 -4.56
N PRO A 212 22.11 -9.25 -5.38
CA PRO A 212 23.24 -8.36 -5.13
C PRO A 212 22.90 -6.87 -5.28
N SER A 213 21.72 -6.52 -5.80
CA SER A 213 21.21 -5.14 -5.81
C SER A 213 20.54 -4.74 -4.50
N LEU A 214 20.12 -5.72 -3.69
CA LEU A 214 19.38 -5.49 -2.43
C LEU A 214 20.15 -5.98 -1.20
N HIS A 215 21.16 -6.85 -1.37
CA HIS A 215 21.88 -7.49 -0.28
C HIS A 215 23.39 -7.28 -0.36
N ILE A 216 24.02 -7.24 0.81
CA ILE A 216 25.46 -7.21 1.03
C ILE A 216 25.82 -8.43 1.88
N CYS A 217 26.83 -9.20 1.50
CA CYS A 217 27.36 -10.28 2.33
C CYS A 217 28.67 -9.86 3.01
N ALA A 218 28.86 -10.26 4.27
CA ALA A 218 30.12 -10.06 4.99
C ALA A 218 30.42 -11.23 5.95
N GLY A 219 31.71 -11.50 6.18
CA GLY A 219 32.17 -12.59 7.06
C GLY A 219 32.08 -13.98 6.41
N GLY A 220 31.75 -14.98 7.23
CA GLY A 220 31.61 -16.38 6.79
C GLY A 220 32.92 -17.17 6.75
N GLY A 221 32.82 -18.44 6.35
CA GLY A 221 33.98 -19.34 6.19
C GLY A 221 34.48 -20.02 7.46
N GLY A 222 33.90 -19.72 8.63
CA GLY A 222 34.22 -20.39 9.88
C GLY A 222 33.72 -21.83 9.95
N THR A 223 34.26 -22.58 10.89
CA THR A 223 33.87 -23.97 11.19
C THR A 223 33.35 -24.08 12.62
N GLU A 224 32.68 -25.19 12.96
CA GLU A 224 32.19 -25.42 14.33
C GLU A 224 33.33 -25.31 15.38
N ASP A 225 34.54 -25.77 15.04
CA ASP A 225 35.72 -25.75 15.92
C ASP A 225 36.46 -24.39 15.91
N ALA A 226 36.19 -23.54 14.92
CA ALA A 226 36.84 -22.25 14.71
C ALA A 226 35.87 -21.30 14.00
N PRO A 227 34.84 -20.79 14.72
CA PRO A 227 33.88 -19.89 14.12
C PRO A 227 34.53 -18.54 13.81
N GLU A 228 34.12 -17.93 12.70
CA GLU A 228 34.59 -16.61 12.26
C GLU A 228 33.63 -15.51 12.74
N PRO A 229 34.04 -14.23 12.68
CA PRO A 229 33.17 -13.17 13.12
C PRO A 229 31.85 -13.04 12.35
N ASP A 230 30.73 -12.93 13.09
CA ASP A 230 29.39 -12.88 12.48
C ASP A 230 28.31 -12.36 13.44
N ALA A 231 27.26 -11.78 12.86
CA ALA A 231 26.05 -11.38 13.57
C ALA A 231 25.24 -12.62 14.00
N CYS A 232 24.48 -12.51 15.08
CA CYS A 232 23.72 -13.62 15.62
C CYS A 232 22.31 -13.23 16.06
N ARG A 233 21.57 -14.19 16.64
CA ARG A 233 20.21 -13.96 17.13
C ARG A 233 20.19 -12.80 18.13
N GLY A 234 19.43 -11.76 17.83
CA GLY A 234 19.37 -10.50 18.58
C GLY A 234 20.06 -9.33 17.85
N ASP A 235 20.94 -9.59 16.90
CA ASP A 235 21.65 -8.55 16.14
C ASP A 235 20.88 -8.09 14.88
N SER A 236 19.78 -8.77 14.53
CA SER A 236 18.88 -8.38 13.44
C SER A 236 18.51 -6.91 13.51
N GLY A 237 18.60 -6.21 12.38
CA GLY A 237 18.38 -4.76 12.29
C GLY A 237 19.58 -3.90 12.69
N GLY A 238 20.64 -4.49 13.24
CA GLY A 238 21.88 -3.81 13.59
C GLY A 238 22.66 -3.32 12.36
N PRO A 239 23.58 -2.34 12.55
CA PRO A 239 24.27 -1.72 11.44
C PRO A 239 25.49 -2.52 10.98
N LEU A 240 25.74 -2.51 9.67
CA LEU A 240 27.07 -2.77 9.07
C LEU A 240 27.70 -1.44 8.67
N LEU A 241 28.75 -1.06 9.38
CA LEU A 241 29.41 0.25 9.31
C LEU A 241 30.78 0.16 8.64
N PHE A 242 31.14 1.18 7.87
CA PHE A 242 32.50 1.36 7.37
C PHE A 242 33.09 2.67 7.89
N PRO A 243 34.32 2.64 8.45
CA PRO A 243 34.98 3.86 8.91
C PRO A 243 35.29 4.78 7.72
N VAL A 244 35.01 6.07 7.90
CA VAL A 244 35.41 7.12 6.96
C VAL A 244 36.49 7.95 7.63
N VAL A 245 37.56 8.28 6.90
CA VAL A 245 38.68 9.06 7.45
C VAL A 245 38.17 10.43 7.89
N ASP A 246 38.42 10.78 9.16
CA ASP A 246 38.04 12.05 9.79
C ASP A 246 36.52 12.36 9.81
N GLU A 247 35.67 11.36 9.56
CA GLU A 247 34.21 11.49 9.59
C GLU A 247 33.58 10.34 10.40
N PRO A 248 32.33 10.49 10.91
CA PRO A 248 31.60 9.37 11.49
C PRO A 248 31.51 8.21 10.51
N ALA A 249 31.55 6.98 11.02
CA ALA A 249 31.36 5.80 10.18
C ALA A 249 30.04 5.90 9.41
N GLU A 250 30.00 5.33 8.21
CA GLU A 250 28.82 5.32 7.34
C GLU A 250 28.18 3.93 7.35
N GLN A 251 26.85 3.87 7.48
CA GLN A 251 26.10 2.61 7.50
C GLN A 251 25.72 2.18 6.08
N PHE A 252 26.18 1.00 5.69
CA PHE A 252 25.91 0.40 4.38
C PHE A 252 24.88 -0.72 4.43
N GLY A 253 24.77 -1.41 5.56
CA GLY A 253 23.89 -2.56 5.71
C GLY A 253 23.04 -2.55 6.97
N ILE A 254 21.97 -3.34 6.93
CA ILE A 254 21.07 -3.67 8.04
C ILE A 254 21.07 -5.20 8.19
N THR A 255 21.46 -5.73 9.34
CA THR A 255 21.54 -7.18 9.57
C THR A 255 20.19 -7.87 9.28
N ALA A 256 20.15 -8.79 8.33
CA ALA A 256 18.91 -9.40 7.83
C ALA A 256 18.84 -10.91 8.13
N PHE A 257 19.74 -11.71 7.55
CA PHE A 257 19.75 -13.17 7.72
C PHE A 257 21.18 -13.73 7.55
N GLY A 258 21.36 -15.03 7.80
CA GLY A 258 22.68 -15.66 7.73
C GLY A 258 22.59 -17.17 7.95
N SER A 259 23.70 -17.78 8.34
CA SER A 259 23.76 -19.21 8.67
C SER A 259 22.86 -19.56 9.87
N THR A 260 22.49 -20.83 9.99
CA THR A 260 21.72 -21.31 11.16
C THR A 260 22.57 -21.27 12.44
N GLU A 261 23.88 -21.47 12.29
CA GLU A 261 24.89 -21.36 13.34
C GLU A 261 25.80 -20.18 13.02
N CYS A 262 25.65 -19.11 13.81
CA CYS A 262 26.38 -17.86 13.64
C CYS A 262 27.90 -18.10 13.57
N GLY A 263 28.57 -17.53 12.57
CA GLY A 263 30.01 -17.65 12.38
C GLY A 263 30.48 -18.96 11.75
N VAL A 264 29.57 -19.85 11.33
CA VAL A 264 29.89 -21.13 10.69
C VAL A 264 29.33 -21.19 9.26
N GLY A 265 30.20 -21.54 8.30
CA GLY A 265 29.81 -21.81 6.93
C GLY A 265 29.52 -20.54 6.10
N GLN A 266 28.24 -20.18 6.00
CA GLN A 266 27.75 -19.09 5.14
C GLN A 266 28.09 -17.71 5.75
N PRO A 267 28.26 -16.65 4.92
CA PRO A 267 28.42 -15.29 5.43
C PRO A 267 27.11 -14.73 6.00
N GLY A 268 27.20 -13.68 6.82
CA GLY A 268 26.04 -12.88 7.20
C GLY A 268 25.55 -12.03 6.02
N VAL A 269 24.24 -11.86 5.90
CA VAL A 269 23.58 -11.08 4.84
C VAL A 269 22.86 -9.87 5.42
N TYR A 270 23.08 -8.72 4.78
CA TYR A 270 22.61 -7.41 5.22
C TYR A 270 21.77 -6.78 4.11
N ALA A 271 20.62 -6.21 4.44
CA ALA A 271 19.84 -5.40 3.50
C ALA A 271 20.60 -4.10 3.19
N SER A 272 20.68 -3.73 1.92
CA SER A 272 21.42 -2.56 1.45
C SER A 272 20.73 -1.25 1.81
N VAL A 273 21.40 -0.41 2.59
CA VAL A 273 20.91 0.93 2.94
C VAL A 273 20.80 1.83 1.71
N SER A 274 21.77 1.73 0.78
CA SER A 274 21.76 2.55 -0.45
C SER A 274 20.62 2.18 -1.39
N ALA A 275 20.17 0.92 -1.39
CA ALA A 275 19.00 0.48 -2.13
C ALA A 275 17.69 0.91 -1.45
N ALA A 276 17.64 0.87 -0.12
CA ALA A 276 16.48 1.27 0.68
C ALA A 276 16.33 2.80 0.85
N ARG A 277 17.31 3.58 0.37
CA ARG A 277 17.39 5.03 0.61
C ARG A 277 16.11 5.79 0.22
N PRO A 278 15.45 5.54 -0.93
CA PRO A 278 14.20 6.21 -1.28
C PRO A 278 13.11 6.03 -0.22
N PHE A 279 12.91 4.79 0.26
CA PHE A 279 11.94 4.51 1.32
C PHE A 279 12.29 5.22 2.64
N ILE A 280 13.56 5.17 3.04
CA ILE A 280 14.04 5.83 4.28
C ILE A 280 13.84 7.35 4.18
N ASP A 281 14.19 7.97 3.06
CA ASP A 281 14.02 9.41 2.83
C ASP A 281 12.54 9.82 2.84
N ASP A 282 11.66 9.06 2.19
CA ASP A 282 10.24 9.37 2.14
C ASP A 282 9.59 9.28 3.54
N VAL A 283 10.01 8.33 4.38
CA VAL A 283 9.58 8.26 5.80
C VAL A 283 10.09 9.47 6.59
N ILE A 284 11.36 9.86 6.43
CA ILE A 284 11.92 11.04 7.10
C ILE A 284 11.20 12.33 6.66
N ALA A 285 10.84 12.43 5.38
CA ALA A 285 10.11 13.56 4.82
C ALA A 285 8.60 13.57 5.18
N GLY A 286 8.09 12.53 5.85
CA GLY A 286 6.66 12.39 6.16
C GLY A 286 5.78 12.12 4.94
N LEU A 287 6.37 11.65 3.84
CA LEU A 287 5.67 11.24 2.62
C LEU A 287 5.12 9.81 2.73
N VAL A 288 5.62 9.04 3.70
CA VAL A 288 5.13 7.69 4.04
C VAL A 288 4.50 7.73 5.44
N GLY A 289 3.24 7.33 5.57
CA GLY A 289 2.54 7.05 6.82
C GLY A 289 2.77 5.63 7.41
N PRO A 290 2.32 5.38 8.65
CA PRO A 290 2.59 4.13 9.36
C PRO A 290 1.87 2.92 8.76
N THR A 291 2.45 1.73 8.98
CA THR A 291 1.83 0.43 8.71
C THR A 291 0.66 0.21 9.68
N VAL A 292 -0.53 -0.03 9.12
CA VAL A 292 -1.76 -0.28 9.89
C VAL A 292 -1.98 -1.80 10.07
N PRO A 293 -2.22 -2.30 11.30
CA PRO A 293 -2.50 -3.71 11.54
C PRO A 293 -3.73 -4.23 10.76
N GLU A 294 -3.73 -5.52 10.42
CA GLU A 294 -4.81 -6.12 9.63
C GLU A 294 -6.17 -6.08 10.36
N ASP A 295 -6.17 -6.19 11.69
CA ASP A 295 -7.36 -6.26 12.55
C ASP A 295 -7.69 -4.94 13.27
N ASP A 296 -7.23 -3.78 12.78
CA ASP A 296 -7.50 -2.50 13.44
C ASP A 296 -9.01 -2.15 13.38
N PRO A 297 -9.74 -2.19 14.51
CA PRO A 297 -11.18 -1.91 14.53
C PRO A 297 -11.51 -0.46 14.17
N SER A 298 -10.56 0.47 14.30
CA SER A 298 -10.76 1.87 13.91
C SER A 298 -10.94 2.05 12.40
N LEU A 299 -10.49 1.09 11.58
CA LEU A 299 -10.72 1.11 10.14
C LEU A 299 -12.18 0.85 9.77
N VAL A 300 -12.90 0.04 10.56
CA VAL A 300 -14.33 -0.20 10.37
C VAL A 300 -15.12 1.07 10.68
N ASP A 301 -14.76 1.79 11.73
CA ASP A 301 -15.39 3.07 12.10
C ASP A 301 -15.17 4.16 11.04
N ARG A 302 -14.15 4.01 10.18
CA ARG A 302 -13.96 4.89 9.02
C ARG A 302 -14.90 4.55 7.88
N VAL A 303 -15.47 3.35 7.77
CA VAL A 303 -16.30 3.01 6.59
C VAL A 303 -17.65 3.72 6.67
N VAL A 304 -17.95 4.55 5.68
CA VAL A 304 -19.29 5.13 5.51
C VAL A 304 -20.10 4.25 4.56
N ARG A 305 -21.30 3.81 4.95
CA ARG A 305 -22.21 3.10 4.05
C ARG A 305 -23.40 3.99 3.70
N VAL A 306 -23.63 4.16 2.40
CA VAL A 306 -24.81 4.85 1.86
C VAL A 306 -25.70 3.80 1.23
N ALA A 307 -26.77 3.44 1.94
CA ALA A 307 -27.75 2.45 1.49
C ALA A 307 -29.18 2.96 1.74
N GLY A 308 -30.09 2.66 0.81
CA GLY A 308 -31.53 2.84 1.06
C GLY A 308 -32.03 1.88 2.14
N ASP A 309 -31.71 0.60 1.96
CA ASP A 309 -31.83 -0.47 2.96
C ASP A 309 -30.47 -1.18 3.04
N PRO A 310 -29.89 -1.36 4.24
CA PRO A 310 -28.57 -2.00 4.41
C PRO A 310 -28.52 -3.47 3.99
N ASP A 311 -29.65 -4.18 3.98
CA ASP A 311 -29.72 -5.62 3.76
C ASP A 311 -30.18 -5.99 2.34
N THR A 312 -30.90 -5.09 1.66
CA THR A 312 -31.35 -5.30 0.26
C THR A 312 -31.39 -4.00 -0.52
N THR A 313 -30.88 -3.98 -1.76
CA THR A 313 -30.75 -2.72 -2.49
C THR A 313 -31.78 -2.56 -3.63
N SER A 314 -32.78 -1.70 -3.42
CA SER A 314 -33.65 -1.16 -4.48
C SER A 314 -32.93 -0.02 -5.23
N PRO A 315 -32.83 -0.01 -6.58
CA PRO A 315 -32.23 1.08 -7.34
C PRO A 315 -32.77 2.46 -6.97
N ILE A 316 -34.10 2.59 -6.87
CA ILE A 316 -34.78 3.86 -6.58
C ILE A 316 -34.40 4.37 -5.18
N GLU A 317 -34.51 3.51 -4.16
CA GLU A 317 -34.16 3.87 -2.79
C GLU A 317 -32.67 4.18 -2.65
N GLN A 318 -31.81 3.45 -3.38
CA GLN A 318 -30.38 3.69 -3.39
C GLN A 318 -30.00 5.04 -4.02
N ALA A 319 -30.65 5.41 -5.12
CA ALA A 319 -30.45 6.73 -5.73
C ALA A 319 -30.90 7.87 -4.80
N VAL A 320 -32.01 7.68 -4.08
CA VAL A 320 -32.47 8.63 -3.05
C VAL A 320 -31.49 8.72 -1.89
N ALA A 321 -30.99 7.60 -1.37
CA ALA A 321 -29.98 7.57 -0.32
C ALA A 321 -28.70 8.29 -0.75
N SER A 322 -28.24 8.04 -1.97
CA SER A 322 -27.05 8.68 -2.56
C SER A 322 -27.22 10.19 -2.73
N SER A 323 -28.41 10.63 -3.15
CA SER A 323 -28.75 12.06 -3.21
C SER A 323 -28.72 12.73 -1.82
N ARG A 324 -29.33 12.09 -0.81
CA ARG A 324 -29.36 12.60 0.56
C ARG A 324 -27.99 12.66 1.22
N ALA A 325 -27.08 11.78 0.83
CA ALA A 325 -25.72 11.74 1.38
C ALA A 325 -24.90 13.00 1.01
N VAL A 326 -25.17 13.62 -0.15
CA VAL A 326 -24.32 14.72 -0.66
C VAL A 326 -25.05 16.03 -0.96
N PHE A 327 -26.37 16.02 -1.17
CA PHE A 327 -27.12 17.25 -1.45
C PHE A 327 -28.00 17.66 -0.26
N ALA A 328 -27.77 18.88 0.24
CA ALA A 328 -28.62 19.49 1.26
C ALA A 328 -30.02 19.85 0.69
N GLU A 329 -30.96 20.19 1.57
CA GLU A 329 -32.29 20.63 1.16
C GLU A 329 -32.23 21.87 0.27
N ALA A 330 -33.01 21.86 -0.82
CA ALA A 330 -33.09 22.93 -1.82
C ALA A 330 -31.72 23.47 -2.28
N SER A 331 -30.72 22.59 -2.42
CA SER A 331 -29.36 22.97 -2.78
C SER A 331 -29.12 22.92 -4.29
N SER A 332 -29.76 21.98 -4.99
CA SER A 332 -29.54 21.66 -6.39
C SER A 332 -30.46 22.43 -7.34
N ASP A 333 -29.95 22.81 -8.51
CA ASP A 333 -30.69 23.50 -9.57
C ASP A 333 -30.98 22.62 -10.79
N VAL A 334 -30.47 21.38 -10.77
CA VAL A 334 -30.63 20.36 -11.79
C VAL A 334 -30.87 19.00 -11.16
N ALA A 335 -31.66 18.15 -11.82
CA ALA A 335 -31.69 16.70 -11.58
C ALA A 335 -31.80 15.94 -12.90
N VAL A 336 -31.46 14.66 -12.85
CA VAL A 336 -31.66 13.70 -13.94
C VAL A 336 -32.59 12.59 -13.45
N ILE A 337 -33.57 12.23 -14.27
CA ILE A 337 -34.42 11.04 -14.10
C ILE A 337 -34.18 10.10 -15.28
N THR A 338 -33.87 8.84 -14.95
CA THR A 338 -33.72 7.76 -15.92
C THR A 338 -34.42 6.49 -15.40
N ARG A 339 -34.59 5.49 -16.26
CA ARG A 339 -35.15 4.20 -15.89
C ARG A 339 -34.18 3.38 -15.02
N ASP A 340 -34.72 2.56 -14.11
CA ASP A 340 -33.98 1.70 -13.17
C ASP A 340 -33.46 0.39 -13.79
N ASP A 341 -34.02 -0.04 -14.91
CA ASP A 341 -33.76 -1.33 -15.54
C ASP A 341 -32.87 -1.24 -16.81
N ALA A 342 -32.34 -0.06 -17.14
CA ALA A 342 -31.37 0.10 -18.23
C ALA A 342 -30.39 1.27 -18.00
N PHE A 343 -29.12 1.03 -18.32
CA PHE A 343 -28.02 1.97 -18.08
C PHE A 343 -27.76 3.08 -19.13
N PRO A 344 -28.00 2.91 -20.45
CA PRO A 344 -27.35 3.78 -21.45
C PRO A 344 -27.66 5.27 -21.31
N ASP A 345 -28.94 5.59 -21.14
CA ASP A 345 -29.40 6.97 -21.07
C ASP A 345 -28.94 7.62 -19.75
N GLY A 346 -29.00 6.88 -18.63
CA GLY A 346 -28.51 7.33 -17.32
C GLY A 346 -27.00 7.57 -17.30
N LEU A 347 -26.23 6.71 -17.97
CA LEU A 347 -24.79 6.89 -18.14
C LEU A 347 -24.50 8.20 -18.87
N ALA A 348 -25.06 8.39 -20.07
CA ALA A 348 -24.87 9.63 -20.83
C ALA A 348 -25.36 10.87 -20.05
N GLY A 349 -26.46 10.72 -19.32
CA GLY A 349 -27.06 11.74 -18.46
C GLY A 349 -26.18 12.21 -17.31
N SER A 350 -25.15 11.45 -16.92
CA SER A 350 -24.24 11.80 -15.82
C SER A 350 -23.60 13.18 -16.04
N ALA A 351 -23.28 13.53 -17.29
CA ALA A 351 -22.68 14.82 -17.66
C ALA A 351 -23.59 16.04 -17.46
N LEU A 352 -24.92 15.85 -17.48
CA LEU A 352 -25.87 16.95 -17.27
C LEU A 352 -25.84 17.51 -15.85
N LEU A 353 -25.41 16.68 -14.89
CA LEU A 353 -25.38 17.05 -13.47
C LEU A 353 -24.20 17.96 -13.15
N TYR A 354 -23.03 17.71 -13.76
CA TYR A 354 -21.80 18.46 -13.51
C TYR A 354 -21.47 18.63 -12.00
N GLY A 355 -21.79 17.60 -11.19
CA GLY A 355 -21.61 17.59 -9.73
C GLY A 355 -22.65 18.39 -8.92
N ARG A 356 -23.73 18.89 -9.54
CA ARG A 356 -24.65 19.88 -8.92
C ARG A 356 -26.02 19.36 -8.56
N GLY A 357 -26.31 18.10 -8.86
CA GLY A 357 -27.64 17.55 -8.67
C GLY A 357 -27.72 16.03 -8.64
N PRO A 358 -28.88 15.50 -8.24
CA PRO A 358 -29.07 14.07 -8.13
C PRO A 358 -29.37 13.40 -9.47
N LEU A 359 -28.90 12.15 -9.61
CA LEU A 359 -29.38 11.17 -10.59
C LEU A 359 -30.38 10.27 -9.87
N LEU A 360 -31.64 10.30 -10.29
CA LEU A 360 -32.71 9.52 -9.69
C LEU A 360 -33.31 8.54 -10.71
N PHE A 361 -33.92 7.49 -10.18
CA PHE A 361 -34.55 6.47 -11.00
C PHE A 361 -36.08 6.57 -11.00
N THR A 362 -36.68 6.02 -12.05
CA THR A 362 -38.09 5.67 -12.12
C THR A 362 -38.24 4.30 -12.76
N SER A 363 -39.32 3.60 -12.47
CA SER A 363 -39.64 2.39 -13.23
C SER A 363 -40.03 2.76 -14.66
N ALA A 364 -39.74 1.89 -15.61
CA ALA A 364 -40.21 2.00 -16.99
C ALA A 364 -41.73 1.77 -17.12
N GLN A 365 -42.42 1.39 -16.03
CA GLN A 365 -43.88 1.27 -15.98
C GLN A 365 -44.47 1.99 -14.78
N GLY A 366 -45.65 2.59 -15.00
CA GLY A 366 -46.38 3.28 -13.95
C GLY A 366 -45.85 4.68 -13.65
N PRO A 367 -46.46 5.36 -12.66
CA PRO A 367 -46.15 6.75 -12.35
C PRO A 367 -44.76 6.87 -11.74
N LEU A 368 -44.23 8.10 -11.76
CA LEU A 368 -43.00 8.46 -11.05
C LEU A 368 -43.06 8.00 -9.59
N ALA A 369 -42.07 7.20 -9.19
CA ALA A 369 -41.99 6.61 -7.87
C ALA A 369 -42.05 7.66 -6.76
N GLU A 370 -42.77 7.37 -5.67
CA GLU A 370 -42.97 8.37 -4.61
C GLU A 370 -41.65 8.81 -3.97
N ALA A 371 -40.74 7.88 -3.69
CA ALA A 371 -39.42 8.19 -3.15
C ALA A 371 -38.65 9.18 -4.05
N THR A 372 -38.72 8.99 -5.37
CA THR A 372 -38.13 9.93 -6.35
C THR A 372 -38.80 11.30 -6.30
N ARG A 373 -40.14 11.37 -6.21
CA ARG A 373 -40.86 12.66 -6.11
C ARG A 373 -40.50 13.41 -4.83
N GLU A 374 -40.47 12.72 -3.70
CA GLU A 374 -40.08 13.30 -2.42
C GLU A 374 -38.65 13.82 -2.45
N GLU A 375 -37.74 13.08 -3.08
CA GLU A 375 -36.35 13.48 -3.19
C GLU A 375 -36.16 14.68 -4.13
N LEU A 376 -36.92 14.77 -5.23
CA LEU A 376 -36.95 15.98 -6.06
C LEU A 376 -37.39 17.20 -5.25
N ARG A 377 -38.48 17.09 -4.48
CA ARG A 377 -38.97 18.18 -3.60
C ARG A 377 -37.93 18.60 -2.56
N ARG A 378 -37.21 17.63 -1.99
CA ARG A 378 -36.22 17.88 -0.95
C ARG A 378 -34.96 18.52 -1.52
N ALA A 379 -34.36 17.92 -2.56
CA ALA A 379 -33.03 18.30 -3.04
C ALA A 379 -33.04 19.57 -3.90
N LEU A 380 -34.11 19.80 -4.66
CA LEU A 380 -34.13 20.83 -5.69
C LEU A 380 -34.68 22.17 -5.21
N ARG A 381 -34.12 23.24 -5.77
CA ARG A 381 -34.66 24.60 -5.67
C ARG A 381 -35.97 24.71 -6.45
N PRO A 382 -36.92 25.55 -6.01
CA PRO A 382 -38.14 25.82 -6.76
C PRO A 382 -37.83 26.24 -8.21
N GLY A 383 -38.49 25.59 -9.18
CA GLY A 383 -38.27 25.87 -10.61
C GLY A 383 -36.97 25.30 -11.20
N ALA A 384 -36.24 24.45 -10.47
CA ALA A 384 -35.08 23.72 -10.99
C ALA A 384 -35.43 22.92 -12.27
N THR A 385 -34.41 22.68 -13.09
CA THR A 385 -34.54 21.87 -14.30
C THR A 385 -34.42 20.39 -13.97
N VAL A 386 -35.29 19.57 -14.54
CA VAL A 386 -35.24 18.11 -14.36
C VAL A 386 -35.19 17.48 -15.74
N TYR A 387 -34.05 16.88 -16.07
CA TYR A 387 -33.88 16.16 -17.32
C TYR A 387 -34.52 14.78 -17.21
N VAL A 388 -35.41 14.44 -18.14
CA VAL A 388 -36.08 13.14 -18.22
C VAL A 388 -35.53 12.41 -19.43
N LEU A 389 -34.76 11.34 -19.21
CA LEU A 389 -33.96 10.72 -20.26
C LEU A 389 -34.68 9.53 -20.90
N GLY A 390 -34.59 9.48 -22.23
CA GLY A 390 -35.19 8.43 -23.05
C GLY A 390 -36.60 8.77 -23.54
N GLY A 391 -37.02 8.03 -24.58
CA GLY A 391 -38.34 8.20 -25.18
C GLY A 391 -39.48 7.75 -24.26
N ARG A 392 -40.73 7.90 -24.72
CA ARG A 392 -41.94 7.55 -23.95
C ARG A 392 -42.05 6.08 -23.54
N MET A 393 -41.33 5.19 -24.23
CA MET A 393 -41.24 3.77 -23.89
C MET A 393 -40.20 3.47 -22.79
N ALA A 394 -39.25 4.38 -22.58
CA ALA A 394 -38.22 4.27 -21.56
C ALA A 394 -38.69 4.94 -20.26
N VAL A 395 -39.17 6.17 -20.36
CA VAL A 395 -39.78 6.91 -19.25
C VAL A 395 -41.11 7.48 -19.72
N PRO A 396 -42.27 7.05 -19.17
CA PRO A 396 -43.56 7.46 -19.68
C PRO A 396 -43.84 8.97 -19.48
N GLU A 397 -44.87 9.48 -20.15
CA GLU A 397 -45.21 10.91 -20.11
C GLU A 397 -45.74 11.35 -18.73
N ASP A 398 -46.31 10.41 -17.97
CA ASP A 398 -46.79 10.65 -16.60
C ASP A 398 -45.66 11.11 -15.66
N ALA A 399 -44.43 10.64 -15.85
CA ALA A 399 -43.28 11.10 -15.09
C ALA A 399 -42.94 12.57 -15.38
N VAL A 400 -43.04 12.99 -16.64
CA VAL A 400 -42.85 14.40 -17.05
C VAL A 400 -43.94 15.28 -16.44
N GLU A 401 -45.19 14.82 -16.47
CA GLU A 401 -46.32 15.53 -15.87
C GLU A 401 -46.17 15.60 -14.34
N ALA A 402 -45.72 14.53 -13.69
CA ALA A 402 -45.45 14.51 -12.26
C ALA A 402 -44.38 15.54 -11.87
N VAL A 403 -43.24 15.56 -12.57
CA VAL A 403 -42.17 16.56 -12.36
C VAL A 403 -42.72 17.99 -12.48
N ARG A 404 -43.56 18.26 -13.49
CA ARG A 404 -44.19 19.56 -13.67
C ARG A 404 -45.16 19.89 -12.54
N ALA A 405 -45.92 18.91 -12.05
CA ALA A 405 -46.85 19.06 -10.93
C ALA A 405 -46.11 19.40 -9.62
N GLU A 406 -44.87 18.96 -9.47
CA GLU A 406 -43.99 19.35 -8.35
C GLU A 406 -43.42 20.77 -8.47
N GLY A 407 -43.71 21.49 -9.56
CA GLY A 407 -43.24 22.87 -9.75
C GLY A 407 -41.84 23.00 -10.35
N PHE A 408 -41.33 21.92 -10.96
CA PHE A 408 -40.04 21.91 -11.67
C PHE A 408 -40.24 22.04 -13.19
N VAL A 409 -39.14 22.29 -13.90
CA VAL A 409 -39.12 22.43 -15.36
C VAL A 409 -38.60 21.13 -15.99
N PRO A 410 -39.48 20.24 -16.48
CA PRO A 410 -39.02 19.01 -17.13
C PRO A 410 -38.50 19.28 -18.54
N ILE A 411 -37.34 18.72 -18.87
CA ILE A 411 -36.78 18.69 -20.23
C ILE A 411 -36.57 17.23 -20.61
N ARG A 412 -37.30 16.74 -21.62
CA ARG A 412 -37.10 15.38 -22.13
C ARG A 412 -36.01 15.38 -23.20
N LEU A 413 -35.00 14.52 -23.03
CA LEU A 413 -33.96 14.28 -24.03
C LEU A 413 -34.05 12.82 -24.50
N ALA A 414 -34.29 12.62 -25.79
CA ALA A 414 -34.57 11.30 -26.35
C ALA A 414 -34.26 11.26 -27.85
N GLY A 415 -33.79 10.10 -28.31
CA GLY A 415 -33.74 9.72 -29.72
C GLY A 415 -34.43 8.38 -29.96
N ASP A 416 -34.38 7.89 -31.20
CA ASP A 416 -34.95 6.59 -31.60
C ASP A 416 -34.14 5.39 -31.07
N SER A 417 -32.93 5.63 -30.58
CA SER A 417 -32.02 4.65 -30.00
C SER A 417 -31.27 5.21 -28.80
N ARG A 418 -30.50 4.36 -28.11
CA ARG A 418 -29.62 4.78 -27.01
C ARG A 418 -28.48 5.69 -27.50
N GLU A 419 -27.99 5.46 -28.71
CA GLU A 419 -26.94 6.27 -29.34
C GLU A 419 -27.45 7.67 -29.68
N THR A 420 -28.62 7.77 -30.31
CA THR A 420 -29.24 9.07 -30.64
C THR A 420 -29.73 9.81 -29.40
N THR A 421 -30.14 9.10 -28.35
CA THR A 421 -30.42 9.72 -27.04
C THR A 421 -29.15 10.28 -26.41
N ALA A 422 -28.03 9.55 -26.48
CA ALA A 422 -26.74 10.05 -26.00
C ALA A 422 -26.25 11.27 -26.79
N VAL A 423 -26.49 11.33 -28.11
CA VAL A 423 -26.23 12.53 -28.93
C VAL A 423 -27.04 13.73 -28.43
N ALA A 424 -28.35 13.59 -28.23
CA ALA A 424 -29.19 14.67 -27.71
C ALA A 424 -28.74 15.16 -26.32
N ILE A 425 -28.28 14.25 -25.46
CA ILE A 425 -27.70 14.59 -24.16
C ILE A 425 -26.38 15.35 -24.32
N ALA A 426 -25.49 14.88 -25.20
CA ALA A 426 -24.21 15.51 -25.45
C ALA A 426 -24.36 16.94 -26.00
N GLU A 427 -25.32 17.17 -26.89
CA GLU A 427 -25.64 18.50 -27.42
C GLU A 427 -26.13 19.44 -26.31
N GLU A 428 -27.03 18.98 -25.42
CA GLU A 428 -27.47 19.77 -24.26
C GLU A 428 -26.29 20.10 -23.33
N VAL A 429 -25.38 19.15 -23.08
CA VAL A 429 -24.17 19.38 -22.27
C VAL A 429 -23.28 20.46 -22.90
N VAL A 430 -23.07 20.42 -24.21
CA VAL A 430 -22.31 21.43 -24.94
C VAL A 430 -23.00 22.79 -24.90
N GLU A 431 -24.33 22.84 -25.02
CA GLU A 431 -25.10 24.09 -24.92
C GLU A 431 -25.00 24.71 -23.52
N ARG A 432 -25.04 23.88 -22.47
CA ARG A 432 -25.06 24.34 -21.07
C ARG A 432 -23.70 24.69 -20.52
N TYR A 433 -22.71 23.84 -20.79
CA TYR A 433 -21.41 23.87 -20.12
C TYR A 433 -20.24 24.03 -21.09
N GLY A 434 -20.50 23.83 -22.39
CA GLY A 434 -19.53 24.08 -23.44
C GLY A 434 -19.33 25.57 -23.71
N LYS A 435 -18.43 25.86 -24.65
CA LYS A 435 -18.12 27.22 -25.10
C LYS A 435 -17.85 27.21 -26.60
N ASP A 436 -18.50 28.11 -27.33
CA ASP A 436 -18.30 28.24 -28.79
C ASP A 436 -18.52 26.92 -29.56
N GLY A 437 -19.47 26.08 -29.12
CA GLY A 437 -19.75 24.76 -29.71
C GLY A 437 -18.75 23.66 -29.33
N ARG A 438 -17.78 23.96 -28.45
CA ARG A 438 -16.81 23.00 -27.91
C ARG A 438 -17.33 22.40 -26.60
N PRO A 439 -17.19 21.08 -26.38
CA PRO A 439 -17.52 20.45 -25.09
C PRO A 439 -16.62 20.94 -23.95
N PRO A 440 -17.02 20.77 -22.68
CA PRO A 440 -16.15 21.07 -21.54
C PRO A 440 -14.74 20.50 -21.73
N PHE A 441 -13.75 21.37 -21.63
CA PHE A 441 -12.33 21.05 -21.84
C PHE A 441 -12.00 20.38 -23.19
N GLY A 442 -12.84 20.57 -24.21
CA GLY A 442 -12.64 19.99 -25.54
C GLY A 442 -12.70 18.46 -25.56
N THR A 443 -13.21 17.81 -24.51
CA THR A 443 -13.14 16.36 -24.36
C THR A 443 -14.50 15.71 -24.57
N VAL A 444 -14.53 14.59 -25.29
CA VAL A 444 -15.69 13.69 -25.40
C VAL A 444 -15.30 12.29 -24.97
N VAL A 445 -16.18 11.60 -24.24
CA VAL A 445 -16.01 10.19 -23.89
C VAL A 445 -16.78 9.32 -24.89
N LEU A 446 -16.12 8.30 -25.42
CA LEU A 446 -16.72 7.28 -26.27
C LEU A 446 -16.82 5.98 -25.47
N ALA A 447 -18.04 5.47 -25.31
CA ALA A 447 -18.31 4.25 -24.57
C ALA A 447 -19.23 3.30 -25.34
N THR A 448 -19.18 2.00 -25.01
CA THR A 448 -20.03 1.03 -25.68
C THR A 448 -21.50 1.23 -25.34
N SER A 449 -22.36 1.11 -26.35
CA SER A 449 -23.81 1.06 -26.16
C SER A 449 -24.29 -0.34 -25.74
N GLY A 450 -23.40 -1.34 -25.76
CA GLY A 450 -23.66 -2.75 -25.46
C GLY A 450 -23.54 -3.11 -23.97
N ALA A 451 -22.50 -3.88 -23.63
CA ALA A 451 -22.28 -4.36 -22.25
C ALA A 451 -21.78 -3.23 -21.34
N TRP A 452 -22.34 -3.14 -20.13
CA TRP A 452 -22.30 -1.94 -19.30
C TRP A 452 -21.12 -1.76 -18.32
N PRO A 453 -20.45 -2.80 -17.76
CA PRO A 453 -19.57 -2.59 -16.60
C PRO A 453 -18.44 -1.60 -16.83
N ASP A 454 -17.75 -1.73 -17.96
CA ASP A 454 -16.66 -0.84 -18.36
C ASP A 454 -17.18 0.56 -18.70
N ALA A 455 -18.34 0.65 -19.36
CA ALA A 455 -18.94 1.90 -19.80
C ALA A 455 -19.48 2.74 -18.64
N VAL A 456 -20.16 2.12 -17.67
CA VAL A 456 -20.90 2.84 -16.62
C VAL A 456 -19.96 3.57 -15.66
N LEU A 457 -18.75 3.04 -15.45
CA LEU A 457 -17.72 3.71 -14.64
C LEU A 457 -17.26 5.04 -15.25
N ALA A 458 -17.46 5.27 -16.55
CA ALA A 458 -17.20 6.56 -17.19
C ALA A 458 -18.09 7.70 -16.68
N GLY A 459 -19.19 7.36 -15.98
CA GLY A 459 -20.04 8.33 -15.29
C GLY A 459 -19.25 9.22 -14.33
N GLN A 460 -18.20 8.70 -13.68
CA GLN A 460 -17.31 9.46 -12.79
C GLN A 460 -16.62 10.63 -13.51
N LEU A 461 -16.05 10.38 -14.69
CA LEU A 461 -15.39 11.45 -15.46
C LEU A 461 -16.40 12.49 -15.92
N SER A 462 -17.57 12.01 -16.33
CA SER A 462 -18.60 12.82 -16.97
C SER A 462 -19.30 13.73 -15.96
N VAL A 463 -19.60 13.24 -14.76
CA VAL A 463 -20.25 14.03 -13.72
C VAL A 463 -19.32 15.10 -13.15
N TRP A 464 -18.01 14.86 -13.04
CA TRP A 464 -17.07 15.82 -12.47
C TRP A 464 -16.57 16.84 -13.50
N TRP A 465 -16.16 16.36 -14.68
CA TRP A 465 -15.57 17.21 -15.72
C TRP A 465 -16.57 17.71 -16.76
N GLY A 466 -17.80 17.18 -16.77
CA GLY A 466 -18.82 17.46 -17.78
C GLY A 466 -18.49 16.93 -19.17
N TYR A 467 -17.61 15.94 -19.27
CA TYR A 467 -17.34 15.31 -20.55
C TYR A 467 -18.61 14.62 -21.04
N PRO A 468 -19.19 15.02 -22.19
CA PRO A 468 -20.32 14.32 -22.75
C PRO A 468 -19.90 12.89 -23.14
N ILE A 469 -20.79 11.92 -22.90
CA ILE A 469 -20.60 10.54 -23.32
C ILE A 469 -21.40 10.30 -24.60
N LEU A 470 -20.72 9.88 -25.66
CA LEU A 470 -21.33 9.32 -26.84
C LEU A 470 -21.27 7.80 -26.79
N LEU A 471 -22.39 7.17 -27.15
CA LEU A 471 -22.53 5.72 -27.15
C LEU A 471 -22.42 5.16 -28.56
N VAL A 472 -21.67 4.06 -28.70
CA VAL A 472 -21.47 3.38 -29.98
C VAL A 472 -21.57 1.86 -29.83
N PRO A 473 -22.16 1.14 -30.80
CA PRO A 473 -21.96 -0.30 -30.91
C PRO A 473 -20.47 -0.66 -31.03
N ALA A 474 -20.09 -1.87 -30.61
CA ALA A 474 -18.69 -2.26 -30.54
C ALA A 474 -17.95 -2.21 -31.88
N ASP A 475 -18.64 -2.52 -32.98
CA ASP A 475 -18.05 -2.74 -34.31
C ASP A 475 -18.57 -1.76 -35.37
N ARG A 476 -19.41 -0.79 -35.00
CA ARG A 476 -20.02 0.14 -35.95
C ARG A 476 -20.17 1.54 -35.38
N MET A 477 -19.74 2.53 -36.16
CA MET A 477 -20.01 3.95 -35.93
C MET A 477 -21.39 4.32 -36.50
N PRO A 478 -22.36 4.77 -35.69
CA PRO A 478 -23.62 5.31 -36.19
C PRO A 478 -23.43 6.68 -36.88
N GLU A 479 -24.19 6.94 -37.95
CA GLU A 479 -24.09 8.18 -38.73
C GLU A 479 -24.40 9.42 -37.88
N GLU A 480 -25.34 9.30 -36.94
CA GLU A 480 -25.74 10.40 -36.05
C GLU A 480 -24.66 10.74 -35.03
N VAL A 481 -23.94 9.73 -34.53
CA VAL A 481 -22.80 9.93 -33.62
C VAL A 481 -21.63 10.55 -34.38
N GLU A 482 -21.41 10.12 -35.62
CA GLU A 482 -20.38 10.68 -36.50
C GLU A 482 -20.65 12.17 -36.78
N ALA A 483 -21.90 12.51 -37.15
CA ALA A 483 -22.32 13.88 -37.39
C ALA A 483 -22.20 14.76 -36.13
N ALA A 484 -22.55 14.23 -34.95
CA ALA A 484 -22.39 14.93 -33.69
C ALA A 484 -20.92 15.26 -33.40
N LEU A 485 -20.00 14.30 -33.60
CA LEU A 485 -18.56 14.54 -33.45
C LEU A 485 -18.03 15.58 -34.45
N GLN A 486 -18.52 15.60 -35.69
CA GLN A 486 -18.13 16.60 -36.68
C GLN A 486 -18.62 18.01 -36.32
N ALA A 487 -19.78 18.11 -35.66
CA ALA A 487 -20.36 19.38 -35.25
C ALA A 487 -19.69 19.92 -33.97
N MET A 488 -19.23 19.04 -33.08
CA MET A 488 -18.54 19.40 -31.85
C MET A 488 -17.07 19.68 -32.16
N SER A 489 -16.54 20.83 -31.75
CA SER A 489 -15.11 21.13 -31.89
C SER A 489 -14.28 20.36 -30.84
N VAL A 490 -14.12 19.05 -31.01
CA VAL A 490 -13.48 18.13 -30.06
C VAL A 490 -11.96 18.18 -30.19
N ASP A 491 -11.27 18.47 -29.09
CA ASP A 491 -9.80 18.44 -29.02
C ASP A 491 -9.28 17.05 -28.58
N ARG A 492 -10.05 16.34 -27.73
CA ARG A 492 -9.66 15.06 -27.13
C ARG A 492 -10.80 14.03 -27.14
N LEU A 493 -10.48 12.79 -27.50
CA LEU A 493 -11.36 11.62 -27.36
C LEU A 493 -10.84 10.66 -26.29
N LEU A 494 -11.69 10.35 -25.30
CA LEU A 494 -11.43 9.32 -24.30
C LEU A 494 -12.27 8.08 -24.62
N VAL A 495 -11.64 6.97 -24.99
CA VAL A 495 -12.32 5.72 -25.29
C VAL A 495 -12.34 4.84 -24.05
N VAL A 496 -13.52 4.50 -23.53
CA VAL A 496 -13.64 3.67 -22.33
C VAL A 496 -13.97 2.22 -22.72
N GLY A 497 -13.14 1.29 -22.23
CA GLY A 497 -13.23 -0.13 -22.49
C GLY A 497 -12.28 -0.61 -23.58
N GLY A 498 -12.00 -1.92 -23.56
CA GLY A 498 -11.11 -2.57 -24.53
C GLY A 498 -11.69 -2.63 -25.96
N PRO A 499 -10.93 -3.17 -26.93
CA PRO A 499 -11.36 -3.30 -28.32
C PRO A 499 -12.63 -4.15 -28.52
N SER A 500 -12.98 -5.01 -27.57
CA SER A 500 -14.24 -5.78 -27.59
C SER A 500 -15.46 -4.92 -27.24
N ALA A 501 -15.27 -3.83 -26.48
CA ALA A 501 -16.33 -2.89 -26.12
C ALA A 501 -16.46 -1.79 -27.19
N VAL A 502 -15.33 -1.24 -27.64
CA VAL A 502 -15.24 -0.25 -28.72
C VAL A 502 -14.04 -0.59 -29.59
N SER A 503 -14.28 -1.18 -30.76
CA SER A 503 -13.22 -1.63 -31.67
C SER A 503 -12.35 -0.50 -32.18
N ASP A 504 -11.11 -0.82 -32.55
CA ASP A 504 -10.17 0.17 -33.08
C ASP A 504 -10.71 0.80 -34.38
N THR A 505 -11.47 0.06 -35.19
CA THR A 505 -12.17 0.60 -36.36
C THR A 505 -13.15 1.74 -36.01
N VAL A 506 -13.89 1.58 -34.91
CA VAL A 506 -14.83 2.60 -34.42
C VAL A 506 -14.06 3.79 -33.85
N VAL A 507 -12.97 3.55 -33.11
CA VAL A 507 -12.10 4.62 -32.60
C VAL A 507 -11.49 5.43 -33.75
N ASP A 508 -10.97 4.77 -34.77
CA ASP A 508 -10.41 5.41 -35.95
C ASP A 508 -11.45 6.24 -36.71
N ALA A 509 -12.69 5.76 -36.79
CA ALA A 509 -13.80 6.50 -37.38
C ALA A 509 -14.16 7.74 -36.55
N ALA A 510 -14.27 7.59 -35.23
CA ALA A 510 -14.54 8.69 -34.31
C ALA A 510 -13.45 9.76 -34.36
N ALA A 511 -12.17 9.36 -34.37
CA ALA A 511 -11.03 10.28 -34.47
C ALA A 511 -11.04 11.08 -35.78
N ARG A 512 -11.34 10.43 -36.92
CA ARG A 512 -11.50 11.12 -38.20
C ARG A 512 -12.68 12.08 -38.22
N ALA A 513 -13.80 11.69 -37.61
CA ALA A 513 -15.01 12.50 -37.58
C ALA A 513 -14.85 13.73 -36.69
N SER A 514 -14.22 13.57 -35.53
CA SER A 514 -14.02 14.64 -34.55
C SER A 514 -12.89 15.59 -34.92
N GLY A 515 -11.87 15.09 -35.63
CA GLY A 515 -10.62 15.82 -35.87
C GLY A 515 -9.77 16.00 -34.61
N ALA A 516 -10.00 15.19 -33.57
CA ALA A 516 -9.27 15.28 -32.30
C ALA A 516 -7.77 14.99 -32.46
N ASP A 517 -6.94 15.81 -31.80
CA ASP A 517 -5.49 15.67 -31.80
C ASP A 517 -4.99 14.63 -30.79
N ASP A 518 -5.82 14.33 -29.78
CA ASP A 518 -5.50 13.42 -28.67
C ASP A 518 -6.58 12.34 -28.53
N VAL A 519 -6.19 11.08 -28.72
CA VAL A 519 -7.09 9.92 -28.59
C VAL A 519 -6.48 8.96 -27.58
N GLN A 520 -7.13 8.79 -26.43
CA GLN A 520 -6.65 7.96 -25.34
C GLN A 520 -7.67 6.88 -25.01
N ARG A 521 -7.23 5.62 -24.94
CA ARG A 521 -8.05 4.49 -24.49
C ARG A 521 -7.80 4.22 -23.01
N LEU A 522 -8.87 4.14 -22.22
CA LEU A 522 -8.88 3.74 -20.82
C LEU A 522 -9.49 2.33 -20.71
N ALA A 523 -8.65 1.31 -20.58
CA ALA A 523 -9.06 -0.09 -20.58
C ALA A 523 -8.11 -0.99 -19.78
N GLY A 524 -8.65 -2.05 -19.19
CA GLY A 524 -7.90 -3.14 -18.55
C GLY A 524 -8.27 -4.52 -19.10
N ALA A 525 -7.68 -5.57 -18.53
CA ALA A 525 -8.02 -6.95 -18.88
C ALA A 525 -9.39 -7.39 -18.34
N SER A 526 -9.89 -6.68 -17.32
CA SER A 526 -11.19 -6.89 -16.69
C SER A 526 -11.97 -5.58 -16.52
N ARG A 527 -13.25 -5.69 -16.19
CA ARG A 527 -14.12 -4.54 -15.86
C ARG A 527 -13.58 -3.71 -14.69
N ALA A 528 -13.05 -4.38 -13.67
CA ALA A 528 -12.48 -3.72 -12.51
C ALA A 528 -11.17 -3.01 -12.85
N GLU A 529 -10.35 -3.59 -13.72
CA GLU A 529 -9.14 -2.94 -14.21
C GLU A 529 -9.45 -1.74 -15.13
N THR A 530 -10.46 -1.84 -16.01
CA THR A 530 -10.92 -0.66 -16.78
C THR A 530 -11.33 0.47 -15.83
N GLY A 531 -12.06 0.14 -14.76
CA GLY A 531 -12.40 1.09 -13.71
C GLY A 531 -11.20 1.72 -13.01
N SER A 532 -10.17 0.92 -12.69
CA SER A 532 -8.96 1.43 -12.05
C SER A 532 -8.16 2.36 -12.97
N GLN A 533 -8.19 2.13 -14.29
CA GLN A 533 -7.62 3.06 -15.27
C GLN A 533 -8.39 4.39 -15.34
N ILE A 534 -9.72 4.34 -15.24
CA ILE A 534 -10.57 5.56 -15.17
C ILE A 534 -10.23 6.37 -13.91
N ALA A 535 -10.14 5.70 -12.75
CA ALA A 535 -9.77 6.35 -11.49
C ALA A 535 -8.35 6.94 -11.54
N ALA A 536 -7.38 6.23 -12.13
CA ALA A 536 -6.03 6.71 -12.32
C ALA A 536 -5.98 7.95 -13.23
N PHE A 537 -6.69 7.93 -14.35
CA PHE A 537 -6.81 9.07 -15.26
C PHE A 537 -7.43 10.28 -14.55
N HIS A 538 -8.52 10.08 -13.79
CA HIS A 538 -9.16 11.15 -13.03
C HIS A 538 -8.18 11.83 -12.07
N ARG A 539 -7.39 11.05 -11.31
CA ARG A 539 -6.35 11.59 -10.41
C ARG A 539 -5.29 12.38 -11.17
N GLN A 540 -4.85 11.89 -12.32
CA GLN A 540 -3.86 12.59 -13.15
C GLN A 540 -4.40 13.92 -13.67
N GLU A 541 -5.66 13.97 -14.09
CA GLU A 541 -6.32 15.21 -14.51
C GLU A 541 -6.47 16.21 -13.36
N LEU A 542 -6.85 15.76 -12.14
CA LEU A 542 -6.88 16.61 -10.94
C LEU A 542 -5.50 17.21 -10.68
N ALA A 543 -4.45 16.38 -10.65
CA ALA A 543 -3.08 16.79 -10.38
C ALA A 543 -2.55 17.76 -11.45
N ALA A 544 -2.78 17.47 -12.73
CA ALA A 544 -2.37 18.32 -13.85
C ALA A 544 -3.00 19.74 -13.79
N ARG A 545 -4.11 19.87 -13.07
CA ARG A 545 -4.85 21.12 -12.88
C ARG A 545 -4.63 21.74 -11.50
N GLY A 546 -3.72 21.19 -10.70
CA GLY A 546 -3.42 21.65 -9.35
C GLY A 546 -4.59 21.50 -8.37
N GLN A 547 -5.50 20.55 -8.62
CA GLN A 547 -6.60 20.23 -7.70
C GLN A 547 -6.15 19.21 -6.66
N ALA A 548 -6.83 19.22 -5.50
CA ALA A 548 -6.60 18.24 -4.45
C ALA A 548 -6.88 16.81 -4.94
N PRO A 549 -6.24 15.78 -4.33
CA PRO A 549 -6.59 14.40 -4.62
C PRO A 549 -8.05 14.10 -4.24
N PRO A 550 -8.63 13.01 -4.76
CA PRO A 550 -9.97 12.56 -4.41
C PRO A 550 -10.15 12.43 -2.89
N ASP A 551 -11.24 12.97 -2.37
CA ASP A 551 -11.56 12.93 -0.94
C ASP A 551 -12.27 11.64 -0.51
N THR A 552 -12.83 10.89 -1.46
CA THR A 552 -13.72 9.75 -1.24
C THR A 552 -13.40 8.64 -2.24
N ALA A 553 -13.45 7.42 -1.74
CA ALA A 553 -13.23 6.20 -2.50
C ALA A 553 -14.50 5.34 -2.39
N VAL A 554 -15.29 5.33 -3.46
CA VAL A 554 -16.64 4.78 -3.49
C VAL A 554 -16.61 3.36 -4.06
N ALA A 555 -16.76 2.36 -3.20
CA ALA A 555 -16.84 0.97 -3.60
C ALA A 555 -18.14 0.68 -4.35
N VAL A 556 -18.00 0.10 -5.55
CA VAL A 556 -19.12 -0.24 -6.43
C VAL A 556 -18.96 -1.64 -7.00
N ASN A 557 -20.02 -2.44 -6.93
CA ASN A 557 -20.02 -3.81 -7.44
C ASN A 557 -20.20 -3.83 -8.96
N VAL A 558 -19.15 -4.25 -9.65
CA VAL A 558 -19.14 -4.30 -11.11
C VAL A 558 -19.55 -5.67 -11.67
N ARG A 559 -19.76 -6.70 -10.83
CA ARG A 559 -19.98 -8.08 -11.29
C ARG A 559 -21.46 -8.48 -11.37
N ARG A 560 -22.31 -7.99 -10.48
CA ARG A 560 -23.76 -8.30 -10.44
C ARG A 560 -24.48 -7.80 -11.70
N ASP A 561 -25.46 -8.53 -12.23
CA ASP A 561 -26.08 -8.27 -13.55
C ASP A 561 -26.76 -6.89 -13.69
N ASP A 562 -27.29 -6.38 -12.59
CA ASP A 562 -27.93 -5.08 -12.39
C ASP A 562 -27.04 -4.10 -11.60
N GLY A 563 -25.73 -4.38 -11.49
CA GLY A 563 -24.74 -3.51 -10.83
C GLY A 563 -24.66 -2.12 -11.47
N PHE A 564 -25.10 -1.95 -12.72
CA PHE A 564 -25.16 -0.63 -13.35
C PHE A 564 -26.03 0.36 -12.58
N ALA A 565 -27.14 -0.07 -11.98
CA ALA A 565 -28.03 0.81 -11.24
C ALA A 565 -27.36 1.31 -9.95
N HIS A 566 -26.55 0.45 -9.34
CA HIS A 566 -25.75 0.77 -8.15
C HIS A 566 -24.63 1.74 -8.48
N ILE A 567 -23.92 1.53 -9.59
CA ILE A 567 -22.87 2.46 -10.03
C ILE A 567 -23.48 3.81 -10.42
N LEU A 568 -24.59 3.84 -11.16
CA LEU A 568 -25.25 5.08 -11.58
C LEU A 568 -25.83 5.87 -10.41
N SER A 569 -26.36 5.20 -9.38
CA SER A 569 -26.79 5.88 -8.15
C SER A 569 -25.60 6.44 -7.36
N ALA A 570 -24.41 5.88 -7.49
CA ALA A 570 -23.17 6.40 -6.88
C ALA A 570 -22.58 7.62 -7.60
N VAL A 571 -22.96 7.88 -8.87
CA VAL A 571 -22.42 8.98 -9.70
C VAL A 571 -22.53 10.34 -9.03
N PRO A 572 -23.65 10.75 -8.42
CA PRO A 572 -23.74 12.05 -7.78
C PRO A 572 -22.82 12.19 -6.56
N ILE A 573 -22.47 11.10 -5.88
CA ILE A 573 -21.52 11.12 -4.76
C ILE A 573 -20.14 11.51 -5.28
N VAL A 574 -19.59 10.75 -6.23
CA VAL A 574 -18.26 11.06 -6.80
C VAL A 574 -18.22 12.44 -7.48
N GLY A 575 -19.33 12.88 -8.05
CA GLY A 575 -19.46 14.21 -8.63
C GLY A 575 -19.49 15.35 -7.61
N ALA A 576 -20.01 15.13 -6.40
CA ALA A 576 -20.06 16.15 -5.35
C ALA A 576 -18.75 16.26 -4.57
N THR A 577 -17.93 15.21 -4.59
CA THR A 577 -16.78 15.05 -3.70
C THR A 577 -15.43 15.04 -4.45
N ALA A 578 -15.42 14.98 -5.79
CA ALA A 578 -14.22 14.64 -6.58
C ALA A 578 -13.75 13.19 -6.34
N GLY A 579 -14.68 12.34 -5.90
CA GLY A 579 -14.40 10.96 -5.53
C GLY A 579 -14.02 10.07 -6.71
N VAL A 580 -13.52 8.89 -6.37
CA VAL A 580 -13.20 7.83 -7.34
C VAL A 580 -14.01 6.57 -7.05
N PHE A 581 -14.42 5.87 -8.11
CA PHE A 581 -14.94 4.52 -7.96
C PHE A 581 -13.82 3.53 -7.63
N VAL A 582 -14.14 2.60 -6.72
CA VAL A 582 -13.33 1.44 -6.36
C VAL A 582 -14.10 0.20 -6.80
N PRO A 583 -13.82 -0.35 -7.99
CA PRO A 583 -14.54 -1.51 -8.50
C PRO A 583 -14.26 -2.74 -7.63
N VAL A 584 -15.31 -3.33 -7.07
CA VAL A 584 -15.26 -4.63 -6.39
C VAL A 584 -15.96 -5.70 -7.22
N GLU A 585 -15.46 -6.93 -7.12
CA GLU A 585 -15.97 -8.10 -7.82
C GLU A 585 -16.59 -9.11 -6.84
N GLY A 586 -17.10 -10.21 -7.37
CA GLY A 586 -17.90 -11.17 -6.61
C GLY A 586 -19.39 -10.83 -6.67
N GLU A 587 -20.25 -11.84 -6.46
CA GLU A 587 -21.70 -11.64 -6.50
C GLU A 587 -22.16 -10.61 -5.45
N HIS A 588 -21.48 -10.59 -4.30
CA HIS A 588 -21.75 -9.71 -3.15
C HIS A 588 -20.71 -8.59 -3.00
N GLY A 589 -19.84 -8.39 -4.00
CA GLY A 589 -18.79 -7.38 -3.94
C GLY A 589 -17.72 -7.69 -2.89
N ASP A 590 -17.42 -8.96 -2.67
CA ASP A 590 -16.51 -9.47 -1.64
C ASP A 590 -15.05 -9.57 -2.09
N VAL A 591 -14.76 -9.25 -3.36
CA VAL A 591 -13.41 -9.35 -3.93
C VAL A 591 -12.89 -7.95 -4.30
N LEU A 592 -11.77 -7.55 -3.72
CA LEU A 592 -10.97 -6.40 -4.16
C LEU A 592 -9.85 -6.89 -5.08
N PRO A 593 -9.88 -6.60 -6.39
CA PRO A 593 -8.82 -7.03 -7.30
C PRO A 593 -7.49 -6.34 -6.99
N GLY A 594 -6.37 -7.06 -7.09
CA GLY A 594 -5.05 -6.53 -6.69
C GLY A 594 -4.63 -5.24 -7.43
N LEU A 595 -4.93 -5.13 -8.74
CA LEU A 595 -4.67 -3.88 -9.47
C LEU A 595 -5.57 -2.71 -9.03
N VAL A 596 -6.77 -2.98 -8.52
CA VAL A 596 -7.62 -1.92 -7.93
C VAL A 596 -7.02 -1.48 -6.60
N GLU A 597 -6.63 -2.45 -5.76
CA GLU A 597 -5.98 -2.22 -4.47
C GLU A 597 -4.71 -1.36 -4.60
N LEU A 598 -3.80 -1.72 -5.50
CA LEU A 598 -2.59 -0.93 -5.78
C LEU A 598 -2.89 0.50 -6.22
N ARG A 599 -4.01 0.74 -6.92
CA ARG A 599 -4.37 2.08 -7.44
C ARG A 599 -5.02 2.98 -6.41
N ILE A 600 -5.60 2.40 -5.38
CA ILE A 600 -6.20 3.15 -4.27
C ILE A 600 -5.23 3.35 -3.10
N CYS A 601 -4.11 2.63 -3.10
CA CYS A 601 -3.11 2.75 -2.05
C CYS A 601 -2.60 4.19 -1.87
N GLY A 602 -2.45 4.61 -0.61
CA GLY A 602 -1.94 5.93 -0.26
C GLY A 602 -2.84 7.10 -0.64
N LEU A 603 -4.07 6.84 -1.10
CA LEU A 603 -4.98 7.92 -1.48
C LEU A 603 -5.39 8.78 -0.28
N GLY A 604 -5.47 8.20 0.92
CA GLY A 604 -6.01 8.89 2.10
C GLY A 604 -7.49 9.25 2.00
N ALA A 605 -8.19 8.76 0.97
CA ALA A 605 -9.60 9.06 0.74
C ALA A 605 -10.50 8.36 1.78
N GLN A 606 -11.67 8.95 2.02
CA GLN A 606 -12.71 8.42 2.88
C GLN A 606 -13.35 7.17 2.23
N PRO A 607 -13.21 5.96 2.80
CA PRO A 607 -13.86 4.76 2.26
C PRO A 607 -15.37 4.88 2.37
N LEU A 608 -16.07 4.67 1.26
CA LEU A 608 -17.53 4.73 1.19
C LEU A 608 -18.07 3.54 0.40
N ALA A 609 -19.04 2.82 0.96
CA ALA A 609 -19.79 1.77 0.26
C ALA A 609 -21.12 2.34 -0.27
N VAL A 610 -21.40 2.15 -1.56
CA VAL A 610 -22.74 2.40 -2.11
C VAL A 610 -23.49 1.08 -2.22
N GLY A 611 -24.63 1.00 -1.55
CA GLY A 611 -25.44 -0.20 -1.50
C GLY A 611 -25.37 -0.94 -0.17
N GLY A 612 -26.28 -1.90 -0.01
CA GLY A 612 -26.32 -2.80 1.13
C GLY A 612 -25.14 -3.77 1.21
N HIS A 613 -25.11 -4.57 2.28
CA HIS A 613 -24.14 -5.64 2.49
C HIS A 613 -24.26 -6.75 1.43
N ASP A 614 -25.40 -6.83 0.72
CA ASP A 614 -25.63 -7.70 -0.42
C ASP A 614 -24.84 -7.28 -1.68
N LEU A 615 -24.35 -6.04 -1.73
CA LEU A 615 -23.61 -5.49 -2.86
C LEU A 615 -22.14 -5.28 -2.61
N VAL A 616 -21.78 -4.86 -1.39
CA VAL A 616 -20.40 -4.60 -0.99
C VAL A 616 -20.28 -5.04 0.47
N THR A 617 -19.51 -6.09 0.74
CA THR A 617 -19.36 -6.65 2.09
C THR A 617 -18.52 -5.76 3.01
N ASP A 618 -18.67 -5.93 4.32
CA ASP A 618 -17.86 -5.16 5.29
C ASP A 618 -16.39 -5.60 5.27
N ASP A 619 -16.12 -6.87 4.95
CA ASP A 619 -14.76 -7.40 4.81
C ASP A 619 -14.00 -6.69 3.69
N VAL A 620 -14.63 -6.52 2.51
CA VAL A 620 -13.99 -5.80 1.40
C VAL A 620 -13.78 -4.33 1.77
N MET A 621 -14.72 -3.72 2.49
CA MET A 621 -14.61 -2.32 2.89
C MET A 621 -13.53 -2.10 3.92
N THR A 622 -13.34 -3.03 4.85
CA THR A 622 -12.23 -3.02 5.81
C THR A 622 -10.89 -3.08 5.08
N ARG A 623 -10.79 -3.95 4.06
CA ARG A 623 -9.60 -4.02 3.20
C ARG A 623 -9.36 -2.70 2.45
N ILE A 624 -10.40 -2.13 1.82
CA ILE A 624 -10.33 -0.83 1.13
C ILE A 624 -9.87 0.27 2.10
N ALA A 625 -10.46 0.37 3.29
CA ALA A 625 -10.11 1.36 4.30
C ALA A 625 -8.64 1.27 4.72
N ARG A 626 -8.13 0.03 4.88
CA ARG A 626 -6.71 -0.24 5.14
C ARG A 626 -5.84 0.26 4.00
N THR A 627 -6.11 -0.18 2.78
CA THR A 627 -5.31 0.18 1.60
C THR A 627 -5.27 1.70 1.38
N LEU A 628 -6.39 2.39 1.58
CA LEU A 628 -6.45 3.86 1.50
C LEU A 628 -5.59 4.55 2.55
N GLY A 629 -5.47 3.96 3.74
CA GLY A 629 -4.65 4.46 4.84
C GLY A 629 -3.18 4.04 4.79
N GLN A 630 -2.83 3.04 3.98
CA GLN A 630 -1.45 2.62 3.76
C GLN A 630 -0.71 3.68 2.97
N ALA A 631 0.54 3.93 3.36
CA ALA A 631 1.37 4.94 2.73
C ALA A 631 1.96 4.53 1.37
N ALA A 632 2.20 3.24 1.20
CA ALA A 632 2.73 2.64 0.00
C ALA A 632 2.29 1.18 -0.11
N CYS A 633 2.06 0.76 -1.34
CA CYS A 633 1.82 -0.58 -1.85
C CYS A 633 2.58 -0.67 -3.18
#